data_AF-A0A7J4R5I2-F1
#
_entry.id   AF-A0A7J4R5I2-F1
#
_cell.length_a   1.000
_cell.length_b   1.000
_cell.length_c   1.000
_cell.angle_alpha   90.00
_cell.angle_beta   90.00
_cell.angle_gamma   90.00
#
_symmetry.space_group_name_H-M   'P 1'
#
loop_
_entity.id
_entity.type
_entity.pdbx_description
1 polymer ?
#
loop_
_entity_poly.entity_id
_entity_poly.type
_entity_poly.pdbx_seq_one_letter_code
_entity_poly.pdbx_strand_id
1 'polypeptide(L)'
;MDDPLKPFDTDHVKHSIGGFTGHALRRATHMVMALIPLIYYARGVEISDYFGMNPDQLVSTIIITLIIIEALRIKMGIVVIGQREYEAKQISALAWGGFAVALALLIAPDNGKTGLESGLYGIPLIFGLTFVDPIMGEIKRKKQDLKLAIWAGMLTSYAVWIGCYLWLGTPLVISLLLAPLTVLGEVPSLKYIDDNATMVLIPLAALMILLPII
;
A
#
# COMPACT_ATOMS: atom_id res chain seq x y z
N MET A 1 -1.58 -14.44 34.68
CA MET A 1 -0.36 -14.69 33.92
C MET A 1 -0.29 -13.60 32.87
N ASP A 2 0.21 -12.45 33.30
CA ASP A 2 0.47 -11.32 32.40
C ASP A 2 1.66 -11.70 31.55
N ASP A 3 1.41 -12.00 30.27
CA ASP A 3 2.46 -11.93 29.25
C ASP A 3 2.48 -10.45 28.83
N PRO A 4 3.40 -9.62 29.35
CA PRO A 4 3.53 -8.27 28.87
C PRO A 4 3.90 -8.39 27.39
N LEU A 5 2.97 -7.99 26.52
CA LEU A 5 3.13 -7.81 25.08
C LEU A 5 4.63 -7.60 24.78
N LYS A 6 5.32 -8.68 24.36
CA LYS A 6 6.72 -8.57 23.98
C LYS A 6 6.79 -7.38 23.04
N PRO A 7 7.66 -6.37 23.29
CA PRO A 7 7.82 -5.31 22.33
C PRO A 7 8.23 -6.00 21.05
N PHE A 8 7.33 -5.98 20.06
CA PHE A 8 7.64 -6.48 18.73
C PHE A 8 8.92 -5.76 18.34
N ASP A 9 9.98 -6.52 18.07
CA ASP A 9 11.24 -5.94 17.61
C ASP A 9 10.93 -5.15 16.34
N THR A 10 10.89 -3.82 16.48
CA THR A 10 10.57 -2.88 15.41
C THR A 10 11.76 -2.72 14.45
N ASP A 11 12.92 -3.30 14.79
CA ASP A 11 14.11 -3.30 13.94
C ASP A 11 14.12 -4.50 12.98
N HIS A 12 13.26 -4.41 11.98
CA HIS A 12 13.16 -5.42 10.93
C HIS A 12 14.46 -5.62 10.14
N VAL A 13 15.44 -4.71 10.21
CA VAL A 13 16.73 -4.85 9.50
C VAL A 13 17.49 -6.09 9.97
N LYS A 14 17.44 -6.37 11.28
CA LYS A 14 18.15 -7.51 11.87
C LYS A 14 17.59 -8.85 11.41
N HIS A 15 16.31 -8.87 11.03
CA HIS A 15 15.58 -10.06 10.58
C HIS A 15 15.29 -10.05 9.07
N SER A 16 15.76 -9.04 8.35
CA SER A 16 15.61 -8.93 6.90
C SER A 16 16.80 -9.57 6.20
N ILE A 17 16.52 -10.42 5.21
CA ILE A 17 17.55 -10.99 4.36
C ILE A 17 18.25 -9.87 3.58
N GLY A 18 19.58 -9.79 3.74
CA GLY A 18 20.40 -8.71 3.17
C GLY A 18 20.57 -7.48 4.07
N GLY A 19 20.12 -7.51 5.33
CA GLY A 19 20.37 -6.49 6.34
C GLY A 19 20.00 -5.07 5.87
N PHE A 20 20.93 -4.12 5.99
CA PHE A 20 20.70 -2.73 5.58
C PHE A 20 20.38 -2.60 4.09
N THR A 21 21.06 -3.36 3.23
CA THR A 21 20.85 -3.35 1.77
C THR A 21 19.46 -3.88 1.41
N GLY A 22 19.03 -4.96 2.06
CA GLY A 22 17.67 -5.51 1.89
C GLY A 22 16.60 -4.53 2.34
N HIS A 23 16.80 -3.86 3.47
CA HIS A 23 15.89 -2.81 3.94
C HIS A 23 15.82 -1.61 2.98
N ALA A 24 16.98 -1.14 2.49
CA ALA A 24 17.04 -0.05 1.52
C ALA A 24 16.32 -0.41 0.20
N LEU A 25 16.52 -1.63 -0.29
CA LEU A 25 15.82 -2.14 -1.47
C LEU A 25 14.30 -2.14 -1.25
N ARG A 26 13.83 -2.64 -0.10
CA ARG A 26 12.41 -2.64 0.26
C ARG A 26 11.80 -1.24 0.26
N ARG A 27 12.52 -0.26 0.81
CA ARG A 27 12.07 1.14 0.80
C ARG A 27 12.07 1.73 -0.61
N ALA A 28 13.08 1.44 -1.42
CA ALA A 28 13.13 1.86 -2.81
C ALA A 28 11.95 1.27 -3.61
N THR A 29 11.65 -0.04 -3.44
CA THR A 29 10.49 -0.67 -4.09
C THR A 29 9.18 -0.02 -3.67
N HIS A 30 9.05 0.37 -2.40
CA HIS A 30 7.86 1.08 -1.89
C HIS A 30 7.66 2.43 -2.60
N MET A 31 8.74 3.20 -2.79
CA MET A 31 8.66 4.49 -3.49
C MET A 31 8.36 4.33 -4.98
N VAL A 32 8.91 3.28 -5.62
CA VAL A 32 8.64 2.98 -7.05
C VAL A 32 7.17 2.59 -7.27
N MET A 33 6.49 2.02 -6.28
CA MET A 33 5.06 1.69 -6.39
C MET A 33 4.18 2.92 -6.65
N ALA A 34 4.64 4.14 -6.35
CA ALA A 34 3.93 5.37 -6.71
C ALA A 34 3.77 5.53 -8.24
N LEU A 35 4.62 4.88 -9.05
CA LEU A 35 4.47 4.91 -10.50
C LEU A 35 3.32 4.02 -11.00
N ILE A 36 2.92 3.00 -10.24
CA ILE A 36 1.89 2.03 -10.65
C ILE A 36 0.57 2.72 -11.03
N PRO A 37 -0.06 3.52 -10.16
CA PRO A 37 -1.34 4.15 -10.51
C PRO A 37 -1.16 5.18 -11.64
N LEU A 38 -0.01 5.87 -11.70
CA LEU A 38 0.26 6.83 -12.78
C LEU A 38 0.32 6.13 -14.15
N ILE A 39 1.01 5.00 -14.24
CA ILE A 39 1.09 4.20 -15.46
C ILE A 39 -0.27 3.59 -15.80
N TYR A 40 -0.99 3.05 -14.80
CA TYR A 40 -2.29 2.44 -14.98
C TYR A 40 -3.30 3.43 -15.58
N TYR A 41 -3.48 4.60 -14.96
CA TYR A 41 -4.49 5.56 -15.42
C TYR A 41 -4.06 6.32 -16.67
N ALA A 42 -2.76 6.54 -16.90
CA ALA A 42 -2.29 7.25 -18.10
C ALA A 42 -2.16 6.35 -19.34
N ARG A 43 -1.76 5.08 -19.17
CA ARG A 43 -1.35 4.19 -20.26
C ARG A 43 -1.89 2.76 -20.13
N GLY A 44 -2.77 2.49 -19.16
CA GLY A 44 -3.28 1.14 -18.90
C GLY A 44 -3.91 0.50 -20.13
N VAL A 45 -4.67 1.28 -20.91
CA VAL A 45 -5.30 0.81 -22.17
C VAL A 45 -4.25 0.42 -23.20
N GLU A 46 -3.28 1.29 -23.49
CA GLU A 46 -2.20 0.99 -24.45
C GLU A 46 -1.45 -0.28 -24.04
N ILE A 47 -1.14 -0.42 -22.74
CA ILE A 47 -0.38 -1.55 -22.22
C ILE A 47 -1.20 -2.84 -22.29
N SER A 48 -2.48 -2.80 -21.92
CA SER A 48 -3.35 -3.98 -21.93
C SER A 48 -3.66 -4.45 -23.35
N ASP A 49 -3.77 -3.54 -24.30
CA ASP A 49 -4.04 -3.85 -25.71
C ASP A 49 -2.91 -4.69 -26.34
N TYR A 50 -1.65 -4.51 -25.93
CA TYR A 50 -0.53 -5.37 -26.36
C TYR A 50 -0.74 -6.85 -26.01
N PHE A 51 -1.54 -7.13 -24.98
CA PHE A 51 -1.89 -8.49 -24.53
C PHE A 51 -3.29 -8.90 -24.99
N GLY A 52 -3.99 -8.07 -25.77
CA GLY A 52 -5.38 -8.32 -26.18
C GLY A 52 -6.36 -8.31 -25.00
N MET A 53 -6.05 -7.53 -23.96
CA MET A 53 -6.83 -7.43 -22.72
C MET A 53 -7.28 -6.00 -22.49
N ASN A 54 -8.31 -5.80 -21.67
CA ASN A 54 -8.59 -4.50 -21.07
C ASN A 54 -7.75 -4.28 -19.78
N PRO A 55 -7.68 -3.06 -19.23
CA PRO A 55 -6.86 -2.76 -18.05
C PRO A 55 -7.21 -3.63 -16.83
N ASP A 56 -8.49 -3.86 -16.57
CA ASP A 56 -8.97 -4.65 -15.42
C ASP A 56 -8.55 -6.12 -15.54
N GLN A 57 -8.66 -6.69 -16.74
CA GLN A 57 -8.20 -8.05 -17.06
C GLN A 57 -6.68 -8.18 -16.87
N LEU A 58 -5.91 -7.18 -17.31
CA LEU A 58 -4.47 -7.16 -17.14
C LEU A 58 -4.10 -7.13 -15.64
N VAL A 59 -4.69 -6.21 -14.86
CA VAL A 59 -4.45 -6.12 -13.41
C VAL A 59 -4.85 -7.41 -12.71
N SER A 60 -6.01 -7.98 -13.06
CA SER A 60 -6.50 -9.26 -12.53
C SER A 60 -5.53 -10.41 -12.83
N THR A 61 -5.00 -10.47 -14.05
CA THR A 61 -4.02 -11.49 -14.46
C THR A 61 -2.71 -11.33 -13.68
N ILE A 62 -2.23 -10.10 -13.49
CA ILE A 62 -1.04 -9.81 -12.70
C ILE A 62 -1.22 -10.25 -11.24
N ILE A 63 -2.34 -9.89 -10.59
CA ILE A 63 -2.54 -10.25 -9.18
C ILE A 63 -2.77 -11.74 -8.97
N ILE A 64 -3.50 -12.42 -9.87
CA ILE A 64 -3.65 -13.88 -9.82
C ILE A 64 -2.29 -14.55 -9.96
N THR A 65 -1.46 -14.08 -10.91
CA THR A 65 -0.10 -14.59 -11.10
C THR A 65 0.75 -14.38 -9.84
N LEU A 66 0.68 -13.20 -9.23
CA LEU A 66 1.39 -12.89 -7.99
C LEU A 66 0.94 -13.79 -6.83
N ILE A 67 -0.36 -14.07 -6.69
CA ILE A 67 -0.89 -15.00 -5.67
C ILE A 67 -0.37 -16.42 -5.91
N ILE A 68 -0.32 -16.89 -7.15
CA ILE A 68 0.21 -18.21 -7.49
C ILE A 68 1.70 -18.30 -7.17
N ILE A 69 2.49 -17.30 -7.58
CA ILE A 69 3.92 -17.21 -7.27
C ILE A 69 4.13 -17.20 -5.76
N GLU A 70 3.31 -16.43 -5.03
CA GLU A 70 3.41 -16.36 -3.58
C GLU A 70 3.10 -17.70 -2.92
N ALA A 71 2.02 -18.38 -3.33
CA ALA A 71 1.68 -19.71 -2.83
C ALA A 71 2.82 -20.73 -3.05
N LEU A 72 3.46 -20.67 -4.23
CA LEU A 72 4.64 -21.47 -4.55
C LEU A 72 5.84 -21.10 -3.65
N ARG A 73 6.09 -19.81 -3.44
CA ARG A 73 7.15 -19.29 -2.57
C ARG A 73 6.96 -19.76 -1.12
N ILE A 74 5.73 -19.78 -0.60
CA ILE A 74 5.42 -20.30 0.74
C ILE A 74 5.68 -21.80 0.80
N LYS A 75 5.19 -22.55 -0.19
CA LYS A 75 5.35 -24.01 -0.27
C LYS A 75 6.81 -24.42 -0.29
N MET A 76 7.67 -23.65 -0.96
CA MET A 76 9.11 -23.89 -1.04
C MET A 76 9.90 -23.27 0.12
N GLY A 77 9.28 -22.46 0.98
CA GLY A 77 9.95 -21.78 2.09
C GLY A 77 11.01 -20.77 1.63
N ILE A 78 10.87 -20.21 0.43
CA ILE A 78 11.85 -19.29 -0.16
C ILE A 78 11.64 -17.89 0.45
N VAL A 79 12.76 -17.22 0.77
CA VAL A 79 12.79 -15.81 1.18
C VAL A 79 13.76 -15.08 0.26
N VAL A 80 13.34 -13.94 -0.28
CA VAL A 80 14.13 -13.11 -1.20
C VAL A 80 14.76 -11.94 -0.44
N ILE A 81 15.82 -11.34 -0.99
CA ILE A 81 16.45 -10.15 -0.41
C ILE A 81 15.41 -9.05 -0.17
N GLY A 82 15.41 -8.48 1.04
CA GLY A 82 14.44 -7.47 1.48
C GLY A 82 13.23 -8.03 2.24
N GLN A 83 12.95 -9.33 2.13
CA GLN A 83 11.93 -10.01 2.94
C GLN A 83 12.46 -10.38 4.33
N ARG A 84 11.54 -10.55 5.28
CA ARG A 84 11.84 -10.93 6.67
C ARG A 84 11.84 -12.46 6.80
N GLU A 85 12.64 -13.03 7.70
CA GLU A 85 12.77 -14.50 7.83
C GLU A 85 11.45 -15.24 8.05
N TYR A 86 10.55 -14.66 8.85
CA TYR A 86 9.23 -15.26 9.11
C TYR A 86 8.34 -15.31 7.86
N GLU A 87 8.61 -14.47 6.86
CA GLU A 87 7.86 -14.47 5.61
C GLU A 87 8.09 -15.76 4.82
N ALA A 88 9.05 -16.63 5.16
CA ALA A 88 9.16 -17.97 4.57
C ALA A 88 7.85 -18.77 4.65
N LYS A 89 7.10 -18.62 5.76
CA LYS A 89 5.93 -19.45 6.10
C LYS A 89 4.58 -18.71 6.00
N GLN A 90 4.58 -17.43 5.64
CA GLN A 90 3.35 -16.64 5.54
C GLN A 90 3.37 -15.72 4.31
N ILE A 91 2.22 -15.12 4.01
CA ILE A 91 2.12 -14.12 2.94
C ILE A 91 3.03 -12.94 3.29
N SER A 92 3.85 -12.54 2.32
CA SER A 92 4.83 -11.48 2.40
C SER A 92 4.18 -10.11 2.29
N ALA A 93 4.86 -9.11 2.83
CA ALA A 93 4.48 -7.71 2.73
C ALA A 93 4.27 -7.26 1.27
N LEU A 94 5.11 -7.76 0.34
CA LEU A 94 4.98 -7.48 -1.08
C LEU A 94 3.67 -8.03 -1.66
N ALA A 95 3.31 -9.26 -1.31
CA ALA A 95 2.08 -9.87 -1.81
C ALA A 95 0.83 -9.20 -1.24
N TRP A 96 0.85 -8.84 0.04
CA TRP A 96 -0.22 -8.07 0.67
C TRP A 96 -0.39 -6.68 0.06
N GLY A 97 0.72 -5.94 -0.12
CA GLY A 97 0.71 -4.64 -0.78
C GLY A 97 0.24 -4.73 -2.23
N GLY A 98 0.75 -5.69 -3.01
CA GLY A 98 0.34 -5.92 -4.39
C GLY A 98 -1.14 -6.24 -4.52
N PHE A 99 -1.68 -7.07 -3.61
CA PHE A 99 -3.10 -7.39 -3.53
C PHE A 99 -3.95 -6.14 -3.26
N ALA A 100 -3.57 -5.34 -2.27
CA ALA A 100 -4.34 -4.16 -1.91
C ALA A 100 -4.29 -3.07 -2.99
N VAL A 101 -3.13 -2.87 -3.63
CA VAL A 101 -2.98 -1.98 -4.78
C VAL A 101 -3.84 -2.45 -5.96
N ALA A 102 -3.81 -3.74 -6.29
CA ALA A 102 -4.64 -4.29 -7.36
C ALA A 102 -6.13 -4.06 -7.11
N LEU A 103 -6.60 -4.32 -5.88
CA LEU A 103 -7.98 -4.03 -5.51
C LEU A 103 -8.33 -2.55 -5.59
N ALA A 104 -7.42 -1.65 -5.18
CA ALA A 104 -7.64 -0.22 -5.33
C ALA A 104 -7.81 0.19 -6.80
N LEU A 105 -7.01 -0.36 -7.71
CA LEU A 105 -7.13 -0.09 -9.15
C LEU A 105 -8.41 -0.65 -9.76
N LEU A 106 -8.86 -1.84 -9.32
CA LEU A 106 -10.04 -2.53 -9.86
C LEU A 106 -11.37 -1.99 -9.31
N ILE A 107 -11.38 -1.47 -8.08
CA ILE A 107 -12.62 -1.13 -7.36
C ILE A 107 -12.85 0.39 -7.29
N ALA A 108 -11.79 1.19 -7.21
CA ALA A 108 -11.94 2.63 -7.06
C ALA A 108 -12.64 3.23 -8.30
N PRO A 109 -13.74 3.97 -8.14
CA PRO A 109 -14.50 4.45 -9.29
C PRO A 109 -13.77 5.58 -10.01
N ASP A 110 -13.99 5.67 -11.31
CA ASP A 110 -13.44 6.72 -12.19
C ASP A 110 -14.28 8.00 -12.20
N ASN A 111 -15.50 7.96 -11.67
CA ASN A 111 -16.52 9.02 -11.76
C ASN A 111 -16.72 9.56 -13.19
N GLY A 112 -16.62 8.70 -14.20
CA GLY A 112 -16.74 9.08 -15.60
C GLY A 112 -15.61 9.96 -16.15
N LYS A 113 -14.51 10.10 -15.40
CA LYS A 113 -13.30 10.78 -15.86
C LYS A 113 -12.45 9.85 -16.72
N THR A 114 -11.49 10.41 -17.44
CA THR A 114 -10.58 9.64 -18.31
C THR A 114 -9.13 10.02 -18.06
N GLY A 115 -8.21 9.17 -18.54
CA GLY A 115 -6.78 9.37 -18.33
C GLY A 115 -6.43 9.45 -16.84
N LEU A 116 -5.45 10.28 -16.48
CA LEU A 116 -4.97 10.37 -15.10
C LEU A 116 -6.03 10.82 -14.09
N GLU A 117 -7.01 11.63 -14.53
CA GLU A 117 -8.07 12.11 -13.66
C GLU A 117 -9.02 11.00 -13.18
N SER A 118 -9.15 9.91 -13.93
CA SER A 118 -9.88 8.71 -13.49
C SER A 118 -9.28 8.07 -12.23
N GLY A 119 -8.02 8.39 -11.94
CA GLY A 119 -7.34 7.98 -10.71
C GLY A 119 -7.63 8.83 -9.48
N LEU A 120 -8.67 9.68 -9.48
CA LEU A 120 -8.96 10.61 -8.39
C LEU A 120 -9.03 9.95 -7.00
N TYR A 121 -9.37 8.67 -6.91
CA TYR A 121 -9.39 7.93 -5.64
C TYR A 121 -8.26 6.90 -5.56
N GLY A 122 -7.98 6.17 -6.64
CA GLY A 122 -6.94 5.14 -6.63
C GLY A 122 -5.54 5.70 -6.41
N ILE A 123 -5.21 6.85 -7.02
CA ILE A 123 -3.90 7.51 -6.86
C ILE A 123 -3.64 7.87 -5.39
N PRO A 124 -4.48 8.65 -4.69
CA PRO A 124 -4.21 9.00 -3.29
C PRO A 124 -4.19 7.79 -2.34
N LEU A 125 -4.98 6.75 -2.60
CA LEU A 125 -4.93 5.50 -1.82
C LEU A 125 -3.55 4.84 -1.92
N ILE A 126 -3.03 4.69 -3.13
CA ILE A 126 -1.74 4.03 -3.38
C ILE A 126 -0.58 4.95 -2.96
N PHE A 127 -0.70 6.26 -3.20
CA PHE A 127 0.27 7.25 -2.73
C PHE A 127 0.39 7.25 -1.20
N GLY A 128 -0.75 7.13 -0.51
CA GLY A 128 -0.83 6.98 0.94
C GLY A 128 0.08 5.85 1.42
N LEU A 129 -0.08 4.64 0.89
CA LEU A 129 0.84 3.53 1.13
C LEU A 129 2.30 3.91 0.82
N THR A 130 2.57 4.37 -0.40
CA THR A 130 3.95 4.54 -0.89
C THR A 130 4.77 5.57 -0.12
N PHE A 131 4.15 6.63 0.39
CA PHE A 131 4.84 7.74 1.05
C PHE A 131 4.67 7.72 2.57
N VAL A 132 3.50 7.33 3.08
CA VAL A 132 3.21 7.35 4.51
C VAL A 132 3.90 6.19 5.23
N ASP A 133 3.89 4.96 4.70
CA ASP A 133 4.57 3.80 5.33
C ASP A 133 6.07 4.06 5.53
N PRO A 134 6.86 4.46 4.50
CA PRO A 134 8.29 4.67 4.71
C PRO A 134 8.59 5.70 5.80
N ILE A 135 7.83 6.79 5.86
CA ILE A 135 8.02 7.83 6.88
C ILE A 135 7.68 7.29 8.27
N MET A 136 6.51 6.67 8.43
CA MET A 136 6.06 6.13 9.71
C MET A 136 6.98 5.00 10.19
N GLY A 137 7.29 4.06 9.32
CA GLY A 137 8.18 2.94 9.61
C GLY A 137 9.61 3.37 9.95
N GLU A 138 10.15 4.41 9.31
CA GLU A 138 11.47 4.96 9.66
C GLU A 138 11.48 5.66 11.03
N ILE A 139 10.42 6.39 11.37
CA ILE A 139 10.30 7.04 12.69
C ILE A 139 10.12 5.98 13.79
N LYS A 140 9.22 5.02 13.58
CA LYS A 140 9.02 3.88 14.51
C LYS A 140 10.34 3.15 14.75
N ARG A 141 11.15 2.93 13.71
CA ARG A 141 12.45 2.24 13.83
C ARG A 141 13.55 3.08 14.49
N LYS A 142 13.81 4.28 13.98
CA LYS A 142 14.98 5.08 14.41
C LYS A 142 14.75 5.84 15.69
N LYS A 143 13.53 6.34 15.91
CA LYS A 143 13.19 7.18 17.06
C LYS A 143 12.40 6.44 18.12
N GLN A 144 11.86 5.26 17.81
CA GLN A 144 11.03 4.46 18.73
C GLN A 144 9.86 5.28 19.32
N ASP A 145 9.34 6.23 18.54
CA ASP A 145 8.30 7.16 18.96
C ASP A 145 7.06 7.01 18.07
N LEU A 146 6.05 6.31 18.60
CA LEU A 146 4.78 6.10 17.92
C LEU A 146 3.98 7.40 17.75
N LYS A 147 4.03 8.32 18.72
CA LYS A 147 3.27 9.58 18.63
C LYS A 147 3.84 10.45 17.51
N LEU A 148 5.16 10.56 17.43
CA LEU A 148 5.82 11.27 16.35
C LEU A 148 5.57 10.61 14.99
N ALA A 149 5.56 9.27 14.93
CA ALA A 149 5.22 8.56 13.70
C ALA A 149 3.79 8.87 13.24
N ILE A 150 2.81 8.86 14.16
CA ILE A 150 1.42 9.23 13.86
C ILE A 150 1.34 10.67 13.36
N TRP A 151 1.94 11.65 14.04
CA TRP A 151 1.90 13.04 13.61
C TRP A 151 2.53 13.27 12.24
N ALA A 152 3.72 12.69 12.00
CA ALA A 152 4.39 12.79 10.70
C ALA A 152 3.61 12.05 9.60
N GLY A 153 3.02 10.90 9.92
CA GLY A 153 2.15 10.14 9.04
C GLY A 153 0.90 10.92 8.65
N MET A 154 0.24 11.57 9.62
CA MET A 154 -0.93 12.43 9.38
C MET A 154 -0.58 13.60 8.48
N LEU A 155 0.53 14.29 8.76
CA LEU A 155 1.00 15.40 7.93
C LEU A 155 1.25 14.95 6.48
N THR A 156 1.94 13.83 6.31
CA THR A 156 2.24 13.26 4.98
C THR A 156 0.97 12.83 4.27
N SER A 157 0.07 12.13 4.98
CA SER A 157 -1.20 11.64 4.43
C SER A 157 -2.07 12.82 3.97
N TYR A 158 -2.23 13.86 4.78
CA TYR A 158 -2.94 15.07 4.35
C TYR A 158 -2.27 15.74 3.16
N ALA A 159 -0.94 15.81 3.10
CA ALA A 159 -0.25 16.37 1.94
C ALA A 159 -0.53 15.57 0.66
N VAL A 160 -0.59 14.23 0.73
CA VAL A 160 -0.97 13.36 -0.38
C VAL A 160 -2.42 13.61 -0.81
N TRP A 161 -3.37 13.51 0.12
CA TRP A 161 -4.79 13.60 -0.18
C TRP A 161 -5.20 15.00 -0.66
N ILE A 162 -4.75 16.06 0.03
CA ILE A 162 -5.01 17.44 -0.38
C ILE A 162 -4.26 17.78 -1.68
N GLY A 163 -3.04 17.25 -1.87
CA GLY A 163 -2.33 17.36 -3.14
C GLY A 163 -3.13 16.77 -4.29
N CYS A 164 -3.75 15.60 -4.09
CA CYS A 164 -4.63 14.97 -5.09
C CYS A 164 -5.95 15.74 -5.29
N TYR A 165 -6.50 16.39 -4.25
CA TYR A 165 -7.61 17.33 -4.43
C TYR A 165 -7.23 18.46 -5.39
N LEU A 166 -6.06 19.09 -5.19
CA LEU A 166 -5.60 20.20 -6.03
C LEU A 166 -5.21 19.75 -7.45
N TRP A 167 -4.75 18.51 -7.61
CA TRP A 167 -4.25 18.00 -8.89
C TRP A 167 -5.31 17.26 -9.72
N LEU A 168 -6.02 16.31 -9.12
CA LEU A 168 -6.95 15.39 -9.80
C LEU A 168 -8.42 15.74 -9.54
N GLY A 169 -8.68 16.69 -8.63
CA GLY A 169 -10.03 17.03 -8.19
C GLY A 169 -10.65 15.98 -7.27
N THR A 170 -9.85 15.23 -6.51
CA THR A 170 -10.35 14.32 -5.46
C THR A 170 -11.22 15.11 -4.47
N PRO A 171 -12.50 14.77 -4.23
CA PRO A 171 -13.37 15.55 -3.36
C PRO A 171 -12.73 15.87 -2.00
N LEU A 172 -12.83 17.14 -1.57
CA LEU A 172 -12.16 17.61 -0.36
C LEU A 172 -12.64 16.86 0.88
N VAL A 173 -13.94 16.56 0.96
CA VAL A 173 -14.54 15.78 2.06
C VAL A 173 -13.90 14.38 2.14
N ILE A 174 -13.75 13.69 1.01
CA ILE A 174 -13.05 12.40 0.95
C ILE A 174 -11.59 12.55 1.38
N SER A 175 -10.90 13.56 0.88
CA SER A 175 -9.50 13.82 1.20
C SER A 175 -9.27 14.04 2.70
N LEU A 176 -10.18 14.75 3.36
CA LEU A 176 -10.11 15.02 4.79
C LEU A 176 -10.43 13.78 5.64
N LEU A 177 -11.39 12.95 5.21
CA LEU A 177 -11.81 11.76 5.95
C LEU A 177 -10.86 10.57 5.79
N LEU A 178 -10.33 10.35 4.59
CA LEU A 178 -9.51 9.17 4.29
C LEU A 178 -8.03 9.34 4.66
N ALA A 179 -7.53 10.58 4.80
CA ALA A 179 -6.17 10.83 5.24
C ALA A 179 -5.87 10.23 6.64
N PRO A 180 -6.71 10.43 7.68
CA PRO A 180 -6.56 9.75 8.96
C PRO A 180 -6.68 8.22 8.86
N LEU A 181 -7.58 7.71 8.00
CA LEU A 181 -7.78 6.27 7.85
C LEU A 181 -6.56 5.56 7.25
N THR A 182 -5.84 6.24 6.35
CA THR A 182 -4.56 5.75 5.81
C THR A 182 -3.55 5.51 6.94
N VAL A 183 -3.41 6.48 7.85
CA VAL A 183 -2.52 6.38 9.02
C VAL A 183 -3.01 5.32 10.00
N LEU A 184 -4.32 5.23 10.22
CA LEU A 184 -4.92 4.18 11.05
C LEU A 184 -4.62 2.78 10.54
N GLY A 185 -4.41 2.59 9.24
CA GLY A 185 -3.99 1.30 8.69
C GLY A 185 -2.58 0.86 9.12
N GLU A 186 -1.68 1.80 9.42
CA GLU A 186 -0.27 1.57 9.77
C GLU A 186 -0.03 1.37 11.28
N VAL A 187 -0.99 1.80 12.11
CA VAL A 187 -0.87 1.78 13.59
C VAL A 187 -1.06 0.39 14.19
N PRO A 188 -2.10 -0.41 13.85
CA PRO A 188 -2.33 -1.70 14.48
C PRO A 188 -1.37 -2.77 13.94
N SER A 189 -0.72 -3.50 14.84
CA SER A 189 0.05 -4.69 14.47
C SER A 189 -0.89 -5.90 14.35
N LEU A 190 -1.36 -6.20 13.14
CA LEU A 190 -2.17 -7.40 12.89
C LEU A 190 -1.27 -8.62 12.65
N LYS A 191 -1.66 -9.77 13.22
CA LYS A 191 -0.87 -11.01 13.13
C LYS A 191 -0.86 -11.63 11.72
N TYR A 192 -1.96 -11.46 10.98
CA TYR A 192 -2.21 -12.20 9.74
C TYR A 192 -2.25 -11.33 8.48
N ILE A 193 -2.37 -10.01 8.63
CA ILE A 193 -2.48 -9.06 7.53
C ILE A 193 -1.37 -8.03 7.71
N ASP A 194 -0.61 -7.78 6.65
CA ASP A 194 0.46 -6.78 6.65
C ASP A 194 -0.11 -5.36 6.61
N ASP A 195 0.62 -4.43 7.22
CA ASP A 195 0.27 -3.01 7.29
C ASP A 195 0.12 -2.37 5.90
N ASN A 196 0.91 -2.83 4.91
CA ASN A 196 0.76 -2.38 3.53
C ASN A 196 -0.64 -2.61 2.96
N ALA A 197 -1.28 -3.73 3.33
CA ALA A 197 -2.64 -4.00 2.89
C ALA A 197 -3.65 -3.13 3.63
N THR A 198 -3.54 -3.01 4.96
CA THR A 198 -4.51 -2.23 5.77
C THR A 198 -4.47 -0.75 5.44
N MET A 199 -3.30 -0.18 5.14
CA MET A 199 -3.15 1.22 4.72
C MET A 199 -3.91 1.59 3.45
N VAL A 200 -4.22 0.60 2.59
CA VAL A 200 -5.00 0.81 1.35
C VAL A 200 -6.42 0.31 1.52
N LEU A 201 -6.62 -0.90 2.06
CA LEU A 201 -7.93 -1.54 2.13
C LEU A 201 -8.88 -0.85 3.11
N ILE A 202 -8.39 -0.30 4.23
CA ILE A 202 -9.22 0.43 5.18
C ILE A 202 -9.78 1.73 4.56
N PRO A 203 -8.95 2.64 4.02
CA PRO A 203 -9.48 3.84 3.37
C PRO A 203 -10.27 3.51 2.09
N LEU A 204 -9.93 2.45 1.35
CA LEU A 204 -10.74 1.98 0.21
C LEU A 204 -12.13 1.52 0.65
N ALA A 205 -12.23 0.71 1.71
CA ALA A 205 -13.52 0.27 2.23
C ALA A 205 -14.37 1.46 2.72
N ALA A 206 -13.75 2.40 3.44
CA ALA A 206 -14.42 3.61 3.87
C ALA A 206 -14.87 4.47 2.68
N LEU A 207 -14.05 4.62 1.64
CA LEU A 207 -14.43 5.30 0.41
C LEU A 207 -15.71 4.70 -0.17
N MET A 208 -15.74 3.37 -0.38
CA MET A 208 -16.89 2.70 -0.99
C MET A 208 -18.17 2.83 -0.16
N ILE A 209 -18.04 2.90 1.17
CA ILE A 209 -19.18 3.14 2.08
C ILE A 209 -19.66 4.59 2.03
N LEU A 210 -18.74 5.55 1.89
CA LEU A 210 -19.04 6.98 1.90
C LEU A 210 -19.62 7.46 0.57
N LEU A 211 -19.13 6.94 -0.57
CA LEU A 211 -19.48 7.41 -1.91
C LEU A 211 -20.97 7.50 -2.22
N PRO A 212 -21.85 6.56 -1.80
CA PRO A 212 -23.28 6.67 -2.08
C PRO A 212 -24.01 7.78 -1.31
N ILE A 213 -23.36 8.40 -0.31
CA ILE A 213 -23.98 9.33 0.64
C ILE A 213 -23.45 10.77 0.46
N ILE A 214 -22.39 10.94 -0.31
CA ILE A 214 -21.71 12.22 -0.57
C ILE A 214 -21.81 12.61 -2.04
#